data_AF-A0A9D6JEN8-F1
#
_entry.id   AF-A0A9D6JEN8-F1
#
_cell.length_a   1.000
_cell.length_b   1.000
_cell.length_c   1.000
_cell.angle_alpha   90.00
_cell.angle_beta   90.00
_cell.angle_gamma   90.00
#
_symmetry.space_group_name_H-M   'P 1'
#
loop_
_entity.id
_entity.type
_entity.pdbx_description
1 polymer ?
#
loop_
_entity_poly.entity_id
_entity_poly.type
_entity_poly.pdbx_seq_one_letter_code
_entity_poly.pdbx_strand_id
1 'polypeptide(L)'
;AFLRRFGRVAAVGHSLGGRLALMSSADVVAAISPPLPQRPSEEGRAMLTHFGSTTVRAQDPGEILDLLRSMPPPAASSRPTLLLHAEGDVPSLIEAVRATAAAMPGAVLQVISQHQHQPAALPASLLAYLPRWFNHIDLKANAELYVKVPAWLAGQLAARSE
;
A
#
# COMPACT_ATOMS: atom_id res chain seq x y z
N ALA A 1 22.71 -1.31 10.62
CA ALA A 1 21.51 -1.93 11.22
C ALA A 1 21.27 -1.37 12.63
N PHE A 2 20.83 -0.11 12.75
CA PHE A 2 20.66 0.53 14.07
C PHE A 2 19.47 -0.04 14.85
N LEU A 3 18.32 -0.21 14.19
CA LEU A 3 17.09 -0.68 14.84
C LEU A 3 17.17 -2.15 15.29
N ARG A 4 17.95 -2.99 14.59
CA ARG A 4 18.08 -4.42 14.89
C ARG A 4 18.69 -4.74 16.25
N ARG A 5 19.43 -3.79 16.85
CA ARG A 5 19.94 -3.96 18.22
C ARG A 5 18.83 -4.06 19.26
N PHE A 6 17.61 -3.68 18.90
CA PHE A 6 16.41 -3.76 19.74
C PHE A 6 15.51 -4.94 19.37
N GLY A 7 15.96 -5.85 18.50
CA GLY A 7 15.20 -7.01 18.05
C GLY A 7 14.77 -6.94 16.58
N ARG A 8 13.80 -7.77 16.20
CA ARG A 8 13.24 -7.82 14.84
C ARG A 8 12.56 -6.50 14.50
N VAL A 9 12.78 -6.03 13.27
CA VAL A 9 12.28 -4.75 12.78
C VAL A 9 11.13 -4.98 11.81
N ALA A 10 10.01 -4.32 12.04
CA ALA A 10 8.90 -4.25 11.09
C ALA A 10 8.92 -2.93 10.32
N ALA A 11 8.62 -2.97 9.02
CA ALA A 11 8.29 -1.78 8.23
C ALA A 11 6.80 -1.80 7.87
N VAL A 12 6.12 -0.70 8.16
CA VAL A 12 4.69 -0.52 7.86
C VAL A 12 4.53 0.76 7.05
N GLY A 13 3.72 0.72 6.01
CA GLY A 13 3.44 1.92 5.25
C GLY A 13 2.19 1.84 4.39
N HIS A 14 1.60 3.00 4.16
CA HIS A 14 0.46 3.21 3.28
C HIS A 14 0.87 3.89 1.98
N SER A 15 0.24 3.51 0.86
CA SER A 15 0.49 4.09 -0.46
C SER A 15 1.99 4.06 -0.78
N LEU A 16 2.62 5.18 -1.15
CA LEU A 16 4.08 5.27 -1.35
C LEU A 16 4.88 4.69 -0.17
N GLY A 17 4.46 4.92 1.07
CA GLY A 17 5.08 4.34 2.25
C GLY A 17 5.03 2.81 2.26
N GLY A 18 3.96 2.21 1.75
CA GLY A 18 3.83 0.76 1.58
C GLY A 18 4.79 0.22 0.53
N ARG A 19 4.95 0.94 -0.59
CA ARG A 19 5.97 0.61 -1.61
C ARG A 19 7.38 0.68 -1.03
N LEU A 20 7.69 1.71 -0.25
CA LEU A 20 8.97 1.84 0.46
C LEU A 20 9.18 0.74 1.51
N ALA A 21 8.14 0.33 2.23
CA ALA A 21 8.22 -0.77 3.18
C ALA A 21 8.60 -2.10 2.48
N LEU A 22 8.02 -2.38 1.31
CA LEU A 22 8.37 -3.54 0.49
C LEU A 22 9.80 -3.49 -0.07
N MET A 23 10.38 -2.30 -0.23
CA MET A 23 11.78 -2.11 -0.66
C MET A 23 12.76 -2.04 0.51
N SER A 24 12.27 -1.90 1.74
CA SER A 24 13.12 -1.84 2.93
C SER A 24 13.81 -3.17 3.20
N SER A 25 14.85 -3.14 4.03
CA SER A 25 15.50 -4.35 4.54
C SER A 25 14.89 -4.86 5.84
N ALA A 26 13.68 -4.44 6.25
CA ALA A 26 13.04 -4.89 7.49
C ALA A 26 12.79 -6.42 7.53
N ASP A 27 12.72 -6.99 8.73
CA ASP A 27 12.55 -8.43 8.94
C ASP A 27 11.09 -8.88 8.75
N VAL A 28 10.14 -7.95 8.85
CA VAL A 28 8.69 -8.13 8.64
C VAL A 28 8.14 -6.90 7.92
N VAL A 29 7.19 -7.08 7.00
CA VAL A 29 6.58 -5.96 6.25
C VAL A 29 5.06 -5.99 6.31
N ALA A 30 4.44 -4.83 6.48
CA ALA A 30 3.03 -4.60 6.22
C ALA A 30 2.86 -3.43 5.23
N ALA A 31 2.44 -3.73 4.01
CA ALA A 31 2.24 -2.73 2.97
C ALA A 31 0.74 -2.57 2.66
N ILE A 32 0.24 -1.36 2.92
CA ILE A 32 -1.17 -0.99 2.81
C ILE A 32 -1.36 -0.21 1.51
N SER A 33 -2.14 -0.77 0.59
CA SER A 33 -2.41 -0.23 -0.75
C SER A 33 -1.17 0.34 -1.47
N PRO A 34 -0.07 -0.43 -1.58
CA PRO A 34 1.14 0.07 -2.22
C PRO A 34 0.94 0.30 -3.73
N PRO A 35 1.44 1.41 -4.31
CA PRO A 35 1.53 1.59 -5.74
C PRO A 35 2.59 0.63 -6.30
N LEU A 36 2.13 -0.51 -6.81
CA LEU A 36 2.94 -1.55 -7.41
C LEU A 36 3.15 -1.39 -8.94
N PRO A 37 2.16 -0.92 -9.72
CA PRO A 37 2.37 -0.59 -11.12
C PRO A 37 3.46 0.47 -11.31
N GLN A 38 4.29 0.33 -12.35
CA GLN A 38 5.25 1.37 -12.74
C GLN A 38 4.56 2.62 -13.30
N ARG A 39 3.34 2.46 -13.81
CA ARG A 39 2.52 3.53 -14.38
C ARG A 39 1.12 3.46 -13.79
N PRO A 40 0.67 4.51 -13.08
CA PRO A 40 -0.73 4.64 -12.68
C PRO A 40 -1.66 4.60 -13.91
N SER A 41 -2.94 4.26 -13.69
CA SER A 41 -3.97 4.49 -14.71
C SER A 41 -4.11 5.99 -15.01
N GLU A 42 -4.83 6.33 -16.08
CA GLU A 42 -5.07 7.74 -16.42
C GLU A 42 -5.81 8.47 -15.29
N GLU A 43 -6.83 7.84 -14.72
CA GLU A 43 -7.59 8.37 -13.59
C GLU A 43 -6.71 8.47 -12.35
N GLY A 44 -5.88 7.46 -12.06
CA GLY A 44 -4.91 7.51 -10.97
C GLY A 44 -3.90 8.65 -11.13
N ARG A 45 -3.43 8.91 -12.35
CA ARG A 45 -2.54 10.03 -12.67
C ARG A 45 -3.25 11.37 -12.46
N ALA A 46 -4.49 11.50 -12.91
CA ALA A 46 -5.29 12.69 -12.69
C ALA A 46 -5.52 12.93 -11.18
N MET A 47 -5.84 11.88 -10.42
CA MET A 47 -6.01 11.98 -8.97
C MET A 47 -4.72 12.39 -8.26
N LEU A 48 -3.57 11.82 -8.63
CA LEU A 48 -2.28 12.21 -8.07
C LEU A 48 -1.90 13.66 -8.41
N THR A 49 -2.24 14.14 -9.61
CA THR A 49 -1.91 15.50 -10.03
C THR A 49 -2.82 16.55 -9.39
N HIS A 50 -4.11 16.26 -9.26
CA HIS A 50 -5.11 17.20 -8.76
C HIS A 50 -5.34 17.13 -7.24
N PHE A 51 -5.15 15.94 -6.65
CA PHE A 51 -5.42 15.64 -5.25
C PHE A 51 -4.24 14.93 -4.55
N GLY A 52 -3.06 14.95 -5.17
CA GLY A 52 -1.83 14.43 -4.58
C GLY A 52 -1.57 15.00 -3.19
N SER A 53 -1.07 14.14 -2.31
CA SER A 53 -0.97 14.43 -0.89
C SER A 53 -0.12 15.67 -0.60
N THR A 54 -0.68 16.64 0.13
CA THR A 54 0.00 17.83 0.68
C THR A 54 0.91 17.51 1.87
N THR A 55 1.04 16.24 2.25
CA THR A 55 1.76 15.81 3.46
C THR A 55 3.28 15.84 3.32
N VAL A 56 3.80 15.99 2.09
CA VAL A 56 5.22 16.17 1.81
C VAL A 56 5.37 17.41 0.94
N ARG A 57 6.40 18.23 1.22
CA ARG A 57 6.72 19.38 0.37
C ARG A 57 7.28 18.88 -0.95
N ALA A 58 6.46 18.88 -1.99
CA ALA A 58 6.88 18.65 -3.37
C ALA A 58 7.11 19.97 -4.09
N GLN A 59 8.01 20.00 -5.07
CA GLN A 59 8.23 21.18 -5.91
C GLN A 59 7.06 21.40 -6.88
N ASP A 60 6.48 20.31 -7.37
CA ASP A 60 5.27 20.32 -8.20
C ASP A 60 4.41 19.05 -7.98
N PRO A 61 3.11 19.07 -8.33
CA PRO A 61 2.21 17.93 -8.11
C PRO A 61 2.58 16.65 -8.88
N GLY A 62 3.38 16.76 -9.95
CA GLY A 62 3.81 15.65 -10.79
C GLY A 62 5.00 14.87 -10.25
N GLU A 63 5.74 15.41 -9.28
CA GLU A 63 6.96 14.80 -8.71
C GLU A 63 6.70 13.37 -8.20
N ILE A 64 5.52 13.09 -7.63
CA ILE A 64 5.14 11.75 -7.18
C ILE A 64 5.09 10.73 -8.33
N LEU A 65 4.69 11.15 -9.54
CA LEU A 65 4.60 10.28 -10.71
C LEU A 65 5.98 9.92 -11.22
N ASP A 66 6.91 10.87 -11.20
CA ASP A 66 8.29 10.64 -11.60
C ASP A 66 9.03 9.79 -10.58
N LEU A 67 8.78 10.01 -9.28
CA LEU A 67 9.26 9.14 -8.21
C LEU A 67 8.79 7.70 -8.43
N LEU A 68 7.47 7.48 -8.55
CA LEU A 68 6.91 6.13 -8.74
C LEU A 68 7.47 5.43 -9.99
N ARG A 69 7.72 6.17 -11.07
CA ARG A 69 8.31 5.65 -12.30
C ARG A 69 9.77 5.25 -12.15
N SER A 70 10.54 6.00 -11.34
CA SER A 70 11.95 5.72 -11.08
C SER A 70 12.17 4.54 -10.13
N MET A 71 11.15 4.16 -9.35
CA MET A 71 11.27 3.09 -8.37
C MET A 71 11.25 1.71 -9.03
N PRO A 72 12.28 0.86 -8.82
CA PRO A 72 12.26 -0.50 -9.31
C PRO A 72 11.13 -1.31 -8.64
N PRO A 73 10.60 -2.37 -9.28
CA PRO A 73 9.72 -3.32 -8.62
C PRO A 73 10.30 -3.80 -7.28
N PRO A 74 9.48 -4.06 -6.26
CA PRO A 74 9.99 -4.67 -5.03
C PRO A 74 10.67 -6.00 -5.36
N ALA A 75 11.85 -6.22 -4.77
CA ALA A 75 12.57 -7.48 -4.96
C ALA A 75 11.74 -8.65 -4.42
N ALA A 76 11.87 -9.81 -5.07
CA ALA A 76 11.33 -11.06 -4.52
C ALA A 76 11.91 -11.29 -3.11
N SER A 77 11.05 -11.72 -2.19
CA SER A 77 11.41 -11.82 -0.79
C SER A 77 10.62 -12.94 -0.11
N SER A 78 11.29 -13.70 0.75
CA SER A 78 10.68 -14.77 1.56
C SER A 78 10.31 -14.32 2.98
N ARG A 79 10.56 -13.06 3.33
CA ARG A 79 10.22 -12.51 4.64
C ARG A 79 8.69 -12.39 4.80
N PRO A 80 8.18 -12.55 6.04
CA PRO A 80 6.76 -12.36 6.31
C PRO A 80 6.28 -11.00 5.82
N THR A 81 5.31 -11.03 4.92
CA THR A 81 4.78 -9.84 4.25
C THR A 81 3.26 -9.85 4.30
N LEU A 82 2.67 -8.82 4.87
CA LEU A 82 1.24 -8.55 4.82
C LEU A 82 0.98 -7.51 3.74
N LEU A 83 0.16 -7.87 2.76
CA LEU A 83 -0.33 -6.99 1.72
C LEU A 83 -1.79 -6.70 1.98
N LEU A 84 -2.16 -5.42 1.98
CA LEU A 84 -3.54 -5.00 2.19
C LEU A 84 -4.01 -4.07 1.10
N HIS A 85 -5.29 -4.12 0.79
CA HIS A 85 -5.97 -3.09 0.00
C HIS A 85 -7.42 -2.92 0.50
N ALA A 86 -8.01 -1.78 0.20
CA ALA A 86 -9.44 -1.55 0.41
C ALA A 86 -10.26 -2.39 -0.58
N GLU A 87 -11.44 -2.88 -0.19
CA GLU A 87 -12.34 -3.58 -1.12
C GLU A 87 -12.73 -2.67 -2.28
N GLY A 88 -13.03 -1.40 -1.98
CA GLY A 88 -13.40 -0.38 -2.96
C GLY A 88 -12.25 0.50 -3.42
N ASP A 89 -10.99 0.06 -3.28
CA ASP A 89 -9.78 0.82 -3.66
C ASP A 89 -9.71 1.08 -5.19
N VAL A 90 -8.65 1.76 -5.59
CA VAL A 90 -8.26 1.96 -7.00
C VAL A 90 -8.07 0.59 -7.69
N PRO A 91 -8.72 0.31 -8.84
CA PRO A 91 -8.73 -1.03 -9.43
C PRO A 91 -7.32 -1.53 -9.79
N SER A 92 -6.49 -0.67 -10.38
CA SER A 92 -5.12 -1.01 -10.73
C SER A 92 -4.23 -1.32 -9.51
N LEU A 93 -4.55 -0.75 -8.34
CA LEU A 93 -3.88 -1.09 -7.09
C LEU A 93 -4.36 -2.45 -6.56
N ILE A 94 -5.67 -2.70 -6.58
CA ILE A 94 -6.24 -3.99 -6.18
C ILE A 94 -5.61 -5.12 -7.00
N GLU A 95 -5.62 -4.99 -8.32
CA GLU A 95 -5.07 -5.99 -9.24
C GLU A 95 -3.59 -6.24 -8.96
N ALA A 96 -2.79 -5.18 -8.85
CA ALA A 96 -1.36 -5.30 -8.65
C ALA A 96 -1.00 -5.89 -7.27
N VAL A 97 -1.73 -5.50 -6.22
CA VAL A 97 -1.54 -6.05 -4.86
C VAL A 97 -1.90 -7.54 -4.83
N ARG A 98 -3.02 -7.93 -5.45
CA ARG A 98 -3.42 -9.35 -5.56
C ARG A 98 -2.41 -10.17 -6.36
N ALA A 99 -1.97 -9.67 -7.51
CA ALA A 99 -0.96 -10.34 -8.33
C ALA A 99 0.36 -10.50 -7.57
N THR A 100 0.78 -9.48 -6.82
CA THR A 100 2.00 -9.53 -6.02
C THR A 100 1.88 -10.51 -4.86
N ALA A 101 0.73 -10.56 -4.19
CA ALA A 101 0.48 -11.55 -3.14
C ALA A 101 0.53 -12.99 -3.69
N ALA A 102 -0.02 -13.21 -4.89
CA ALA A 102 0.01 -14.52 -5.55
C ALA A 102 1.43 -14.93 -5.98
N ALA A 103 2.27 -13.97 -6.38
CA ALA A 103 3.63 -14.21 -6.84
C ALA A 103 4.68 -14.29 -5.71
N MET A 104 4.35 -13.85 -4.49
CA MET A 104 5.28 -13.76 -3.36
C MET A 104 5.02 -14.88 -2.35
N PRO A 105 5.89 -15.90 -2.27
CA PRO A 105 5.72 -16.98 -1.30
C PRO A 105 5.69 -16.45 0.14
N GLY A 106 4.69 -16.87 0.92
CA GLY A 106 4.52 -16.44 2.31
C GLY A 106 3.91 -15.06 2.49
N ALA A 107 3.53 -14.37 1.41
CA ALA A 107 2.72 -13.16 1.52
C ALA A 107 1.30 -13.50 1.96
N VAL A 108 0.79 -12.74 2.93
CA VAL A 108 -0.62 -12.80 3.37
C VAL A 108 -1.34 -11.62 2.73
N LEU A 109 -2.43 -11.89 2.02
CA LEU A 109 -3.33 -10.86 1.51
C LEU A 109 -4.49 -10.68 2.50
N GLN A 110 -4.76 -9.44 2.88
CA GLN A 110 -5.98 -9.07 3.61
C GLN A 110 -6.71 -7.93 2.92
N VAL A 111 -8.04 -7.99 2.95
CA VAL A 111 -8.90 -6.93 2.40
C VAL A 111 -9.52 -6.15 3.57
N ILE A 112 -9.57 -4.83 3.42
CA ILE A 112 -10.29 -3.92 4.31
C ILE A 112 -11.65 -3.61 3.67
N SER A 113 -12.73 -4.04 4.32
CA SER A 113 -14.09 -3.91 3.78
C SER A 113 -14.98 -3.01 4.62
N GLN A 114 -14.55 -2.62 5.83
CA GLN A 114 -15.30 -1.71 6.68
C GLN A 114 -15.02 -0.25 6.31
N HIS A 115 -16.02 0.61 6.55
CA HIS A 115 -15.92 2.06 6.37
C HIS A 115 -15.45 2.47 4.96
N GLN A 116 -15.97 1.80 3.93
CA GLN A 116 -15.69 2.08 2.53
C GLN A 116 -16.74 3.02 1.95
N HIS A 117 -16.30 3.96 1.11
CA HIS A 117 -17.14 4.69 0.18
C HIS A 117 -17.63 3.75 -0.92
N GLN A 118 -18.90 3.89 -1.33
CA GLN A 118 -19.45 3.06 -2.40
C GLN A 118 -18.90 3.50 -3.77
N PRO A 119 -18.14 2.66 -4.48
CA PRO A 119 -17.63 3.01 -5.79
C PRO A 119 -18.71 2.96 -6.86
N ALA A 120 -18.68 3.91 -7.79
CA ALA A 120 -19.51 3.86 -8.99
C ALA A 120 -19.04 2.73 -9.93
N ALA A 121 -19.96 2.28 -10.80
CA ALA A 121 -19.65 1.37 -11.90
C ALA A 121 -18.74 2.06 -12.95
N LEU A 122 -17.84 1.30 -13.58
CA LEU A 122 -16.92 1.78 -14.61
C LEU A 122 -17.54 1.63 -16.02
N PRO A 123 -17.18 2.48 -17.01
CA PRO A 123 -16.21 3.57 -16.93
C PRO A 123 -16.78 4.80 -16.20
N ALA A 124 -15.99 5.30 -15.25
CA ALA A 124 -16.37 6.42 -14.39
C ALA A 124 -15.73 7.71 -14.90
N SER A 125 -16.46 8.82 -14.88
CA SER A 125 -15.86 10.16 -14.93
C SER A 125 -14.89 10.33 -13.74
N LEU A 126 -14.04 11.37 -13.77
CA LEU A 126 -13.15 11.69 -12.64
C LEU A 126 -13.93 11.78 -11.30
N LEU A 127 -15.15 12.33 -11.32
CA LEU A 127 -16.03 12.38 -10.14
C LEU A 127 -16.46 10.99 -9.67
N ALA A 128 -16.83 10.11 -10.60
CA ALA A 128 -17.21 8.74 -10.26
C ALA A 128 -16.00 7.88 -9.80
N TYR A 129 -14.77 8.37 -9.99
CA TYR A 129 -13.55 7.77 -9.46
C TYR A 129 -13.23 8.21 -8.02
N LEU A 130 -13.79 9.33 -7.55
CA LEU A 130 -13.53 9.87 -6.21
C LEU A 130 -13.76 8.87 -5.07
N PRO A 131 -14.85 8.06 -5.03
CA PRO A 131 -15.02 7.08 -3.96
C PRO A 131 -13.87 6.08 -3.89
N ARG A 132 -13.32 5.67 -5.04
CA ARG A 132 -12.17 4.75 -5.10
C ARG A 132 -10.90 5.41 -4.57
N TRP A 133 -10.71 6.68 -4.92
CA TRP A 133 -9.61 7.46 -4.39
C TRP A 133 -9.73 7.69 -2.88
N PHE A 134 -10.91 8.02 -2.37
CA PHE A 134 -11.13 8.18 -0.93
C PHE A 134 -10.92 6.86 -0.19
N ASN A 135 -11.41 5.74 -0.72
CA ASN A 135 -11.08 4.42 -0.19
C ASN A 135 -9.56 4.18 -0.14
N HIS A 136 -8.80 4.64 -1.13
CA HIS A 136 -7.34 4.59 -1.09
C HIS A 136 -6.75 5.47 0.02
N ILE A 137 -7.08 6.77 0.06
CA ILE A 137 -6.41 7.74 0.95
C ILE A 137 -6.87 7.67 2.41
N ASP A 138 -8.10 7.21 2.66
CA ASP A 138 -8.68 7.11 4.00
C ASP A 138 -8.25 5.83 4.73
N LEU A 139 -7.66 4.85 4.02
CA LEU A 139 -7.10 3.64 4.65
C LEU A 139 -6.17 3.97 5.82
N LYS A 140 -5.33 5.00 5.70
CA LYS A 140 -4.41 5.40 6.78
C LYS A 140 -5.10 5.73 8.11
N ALA A 141 -6.41 6.00 8.10
CA ALA A 141 -7.24 6.31 9.26
C ALA A 141 -8.35 5.27 9.50
N ASN A 142 -8.39 4.17 8.73
CA ASN A 142 -9.45 3.17 8.84
C ASN A 142 -9.27 2.31 10.10
N ALA A 143 -10.31 2.22 10.94
CA ALA A 143 -10.29 1.51 12.21
C ALA A 143 -9.92 0.02 12.07
N GLU A 144 -10.35 -0.62 10.98
CA GLU A 144 -10.09 -2.03 10.73
C GLU A 144 -8.58 -2.31 10.55
N LEU A 145 -7.83 -1.35 9.99
CA LEU A 145 -6.37 -1.46 9.86
C LEU A 145 -5.66 -1.44 11.21
N TYR A 146 -6.12 -0.63 12.14
CA TYR A 146 -5.55 -0.55 13.50
C TYR A 146 -5.81 -1.80 14.34
N VAL A 147 -6.71 -2.70 13.90
CA VAL A 147 -6.88 -4.02 14.49
C VAL A 147 -6.05 -5.05 13.75
N LYS A 148 -6.20 -5.13 12.43
CA LYS A 148 -5.60 -6.20 11.61
C LYS A 148 -4.07 -6.13 11.55
N VAL A 149 -3.50 -4.96 11.32
CA VAL A 149 -2.05 -4.81 11.13
C VAL A 149 -1.29 -5.09 12.43
N PRO A 150 -1.65 -4.51 13.60
CA PRO A 150 -0.96 -4.82 14.85
C PRO A 150 -1.11 -6.28 15.27
N ALA A 151 -2.30 -6.88 15.11
CA ALA A 151 -2.52 -8.29 15.46
C ALA A 151 -1.64 -9.23 14.63
N TRP A 152 -1.54 -8.99 13.31
CA TRP A 152 -0.66 -9.78 12.45
C TRP A 152 0.83 -9.57 12.80
N LEU A 153 1.24 -8.31 13.00
CA LEU A 153 2.63 -7.99 13.38
C LEU A 153 3.03 -8.63 14.71
N ALA A 154 2.15 -8.63 15.70
CA ALA A 154 2.42 -9.27 16.99
C ALA A 154 2.73 -10.77 16.83
N GLY A 155 1.96 -11.47 16.00
CA GLY A 155 2.23 -12.88 15.68
C GLY A 155 3.58 -13.08 14.96
N GLN A 156 3.89 -12.24 13.98
CA GLN A 156 5.15 -12.36 13.23
C GLN A 156 6.39 -12.02 14.04
N LEU A 157 6.31 -11.03 14.93
CA LEU A 157 7.44 -10.60 15.75
C LEU A 157 7.66 -11.52 16.97
N ALA A 158 6.61 -12.20 17.44
CA ALA A 158 6.72 -13.21 18.50
C ALA A 158 7.27 -14.56 18.02
N ALA A 159 7.10 -14.88 16.73
CA ALA A 159 7.68 -16.07 16.13
C ALA A 159 9.22 -15.98 16.20
N ARG A 160 9.83 -16.82 17.04
CA ARG A 160 11.29 -16.95 17.14
C ARG A 160 11.82 -17.50 15.82
N SER A 161 12.94 -16.95 15.38
CA SER A 161 13.78 -17.58 14.37
C SER A 161 14.32 -18.88 14.98
N GLU A 162 13.92 -20.03 14.43
CA GLU A 162 14.61 -21.30 14.66
C GLU A 162 16.06 -21.23 14.13
#